data_AF-A0A9Q4FK52-F1
#
_entry.id   AF-A0A9Q4FK52-F1
#
_cell.length_a   1.000
_cell.length_b   1.000
_cell.length_c   1.000
_cell.angle_alpha   90.00
_cell.angle_beta   90.00
_cell.angle_gamma   90.00
#
_symmetry.space_group_name_H-M   'P 1'
#
loop_
_entity.id
_entity.type
_entity.pdbx_description
1 polymer ?
#
loop_
_entity_poly.entity_id
_entity_poly.type
_entity_poly.pdbx_seq_one_letter_code
_entity_poly.pdbx_strand_id
1 'polypeptide(L)' 'MVWDRATPFVIDLNVAAEDIDGLGHANNAVYVSWLERCAWRHSQFLGLDLTEYRRLDRAMAVVRHEID' A
#
# COMPACT_ATOMS: atom_id res chain seq x y z
N MET A 1 -3.56 19.51 -3.59
CA MET A 1 -3.32 18.45 -2.59
C MET A 1 -2.08 18.85 -1.81
N VAL A 2 -2.17 19.07 -0.51
CA VAL A 2 -1.02 19.41 0.34
C VAL A 2 -0.71 18.16 1.15
N TRP A 3 0.47 17.58 0.94
CA TRP A 3 0.93 16.42 1.69
C TRP A 3 1.58 16.88 3.00
N ASP A 4 1.40 16.10 4.07
CA ASP A 4 2.01 16.41 5.39
C ASP A 4 3.54 16.30 5.38
N ARG A 5 4.12 15.58 4.41
CA ARG A 5 5.57 15.41 4.23
C ARG A 5 6.00 16.02 2.89
N ALA A 6 7.19 16.63 2.87
CA ALA A 6 7.71 17.31 1.69
C ALA A 6 7.97 16.39 0.49
N THR A 7 8.27 15.10 0.74
CA THR A 7 8.59 14.11 -0.28
C THR A 7 7.80 12.82 -0.03
N PRO A 8 6.49 12.79 -0.29
CA PRO A 8 5.70 11.59 -0.12
C PRO A 8 6.11 10.56 -1.18
N PHE A 9 6.17 9.29 -0.77
CA PHE A 9 6.21 8.19 -1.74
C PHE A 9 4.79 7.93 -2.24
N VAL A 10 4.58 7.99 -3.55
CA VAL A 10 3.28 7.80 -4.18
C VAL A 10 3.37 6.74 -5.27
N ILE A 11 2.28 6.01 -5.47
CA ILE A 11 2.13 5.08 -6.59
C ILE A 11 0.87 5.44 -7.38
N ASP A 12 0.93 5.26 -8.69
CA ASP A 12 -0.26 5.27 -9.52
C ASP A 12 -1.02 3.95 -9.34
N LEU A 13 -2.33 4.05 -9.20
CA LEU A 13 -3.25 2.93 -9.09
C LEU A 13 -4.26 3.00 -10.23
N ASN A 14 -4.49 1.86 -10.87
CA ASN A 14 -5.56 1.68 -11.83
C ASN A 14 -6.62 0.79 -11.19
N VAL A 15 -7.82 1.32 -10.97
CA VAL A 15 -8.95 0.56 -10.43
C VAL A 15 -9.41 -0.43 -11.49
N ALA A 16 -9.26 -1.73 -11.20
CA ALA A 16 -9.66 -2.79 -12.12
C ALA A 16 -11.16 -3.09 -11.97
N ALA A 17 -11.75 -3.76 -12.95
CA ALA A 17 -13.17 -4.15 -12.87
C ALA A 17 -13.45 -5.07 -11.67
N GLU A 18 -12.48 -5.88 -11.26
CA GLU A 18 -12.54 -6.76 -10.09
C GLU A 18 -12.53 -6.00 -8.74
N ASP A 19 -12.05 -4.75 -8.75
CA ASP A 19 -12.05 -3.88 -7.58
C ASP A 19 -13.40 -3.17 -7.39
N ILE A 20 -14.31 -3.26 -8.37
CA ILE A 20 -15.58 -2.55 -8.38
C ILE A 20 -16.69 -3.45 -7.82
N ASP A 21 -17.46 -2.92 -6.86
CA ASP A 21 -18.59 -3.61 -6.25
C ASP A 21 -19.87 -3.54 -7.11
N GLY A 22 -20.93 -4.21 -6.62
CA GLY A 22 -22.23 -4.23 -7.31
C GLY A 22 -22.93 -2.88 -7.40
N LEU A 23 -22.44 -1.83 -6.72
CA LEU A 23 -22.95 -0.46 -6.79
C LEU A 23 -22.16 0.40 -7.79
N GLY A 24 -21.13 -0.15 -8.43
CA GLY A 24 -20.31 0.56 -9.40
C GLY A 24 -19.21 1.42 -8.78
N HIS A 25 -18.88 1.22 -7.50
CA HIS A 25 -17.80 1.94 -6.83
C HIS A 25 -16.63 1.01 -6.52
N ALA A 26 -15.45 1.58 -6.32
CA ALA A 26 -14.34 0.84 -5.74
C ALA A 26 -14.78 0.28 -4.38
N ASN A 27 -14.65 -1.04 -4.21
CA ASN A 27 -15.01 -1.71 -2.97
C ASN A 27 -14.09 -1.25 -1.84
N ASN A 28 -14.63 -0.86 -0.70
CA ASN A 28 -13.81 -0.38 0.42
C ASN A 28 -12.74 -1.39 0.89
N ALA A 29 -12.98 -2.70 0.75
CA ALA A 29 -12.04 -3.73 1.17
C ALA A 29 -10.76 -3.72 0.33
N VAL A 30 -10.83 -3.37 -0.96
CA VAL A 30 -9.64 -3.34 -1.83
C VAL A 30 -8.69 -2.19 -1.51
N TYR A 31 -9.17 -1.16 -0.79
CA TYR A 31 -8.31 -0.06 -0.34
C TYR A 31 -7.19 -0.56 0.57
N VAL A 32 -7.46 -1.53 1.45
CA VAL A 32 -6.44 -2.13 2.32
C VAL A 32 -5.35 -2.80 1.47
N SER A 33 -5.73 -3.52 0.42
CA SER A 33 -4.78 -4.15 -0.52
C SER A 33 -3.96 -3.11 -1.29
N TRP A 34 -4.57 -1.99 -1.70
CA TRP A 34 -3.85 -0.90 -2.35
C TRP A 34 -2.86 -0.18 -1.42
N LEU A 35 -3.26 0.03 -0.16
CA LEU A 35 -2.39 0.59 0.89
C LEU A 35 -1.20 -0.32 1.15
N GLU A 36 -1.42 -1.63 1.28
CA GLU A 36 -0.35 -2.63 1.43
C GLU A 36 0.60 -2.62 0.23
N ARG A 37 0.07 -2.55 -1.00
CA ARG A 37 0.88 -2.44 -2.22
C ARG A 37 1.77 -1.20 -2.20
N CYS A 38 1.24 -0.05 -1.77
CA CYS A 38 2.02 1.19 -1.65
C CYS A 38 3.13 1.05 -0.60
N ALA A 39 2.81 0.50 0.58
CA ALA A 39 3.77 0.27 1.65
C ALA A 39 4.93 -0.65 1.21
N TRP A 40 4.63 -1.74 0.49
CA TRP A 40 5.67 -2.63 -0.05
C TRP A 40 6.52 -1.97 -1.12
N ARG A 41 5.91 -1.23 -2.05
CA ARG A 41 6.64 -0.48 -3.09
C ARG A 41 7.57 0.56 -2.47
N HIS A 42 7.12 1.23 -1.41
CA HIS A 42 7.95 2.18 -0.68
C HIS A 42 9.12 1.49 0.03
N SER A 43 8.87 0.36 0.70
CA SER A 43 9.93 -0.42 1.35
C SER A 43 11.00 -0.86 0.34
N GLN A 44 10.57 -1.37 -0.83
CA GLN A 44 11.48 -1.71 -1.92
C GLN A 44 12.27 -0.51 -2.45
N PHE A 45 11.63 0.64 -2.60
CA PHE A 45 12.30 1.89 -3.01
C PHE A 45 13.40 2.30 -2.02
N LEU A 46 13.21 2.02 -0.72
CA LEU A 46 14.22 2.23 0.32
C LEU A 46 15.28 1.11 0.39
N GLY A 47 15.21 0.11 -0.49
CA GLY A 47 16.12 -1.03 -0.51
C GLY A 47 15.78 -2.14 0.48
N LEU A 48 14.56 -2.18 1.01
CA LEU A 48 14.07 -3.21 1.93
C LEU A 48 13.02 -4.08 1.25
N ASP A 49 13.48 -4.90 0.30
CA ASP A 49 12.63 -5.91 -0.32
C ASP A 49 12.52 -7.19 0.54
N LEU A 50 11.80 -8.20 0.03
CA LEU A 50 11.63 -9.47 0.73
C LEU A 50 12.95 -10.22 0.95
N THR A 51 13.91 -10.08 0.03
CA THR A 51 15.24 -10.69 0.16
C THR A 51 15.99 -10.06 1.33
N GLU A 52 15.94 -8.73 1.44
CA GLU A 52 16.58 -8.00 2.53
C GLU A 52 15.92 -8.26 3.88
N TYR A 53 14.58 -8.33 3.94
CA TYR A 53 13.87 -8.73 5.16
C TYR A 53 14.30 -10.12 5.65
N ARG A 54 14.40 -11.09 4.74
CA ARG A 54 14.89 -12.44 5.06
C ARG A 54 16.35 -12.42 5.50
N ARG A 55 17.23 -11.70 4.80
CA ARG A 55 18.65 -11.57 5.13
C ARG A 55 18.87 -10.98 6.51
N LEU A 56 18.03 -10.01 6.89
CA LEU A 56 18.06 -9.34 8.19
C LEU A 56 17.38 -10.14 9.32
N ASP A 57 16.68 -11.23 8.98
CA ASP A 57 15.80 -11.97 9.89
C ASP A 57 14.76 -11.04 10.56
N ARG A 58 14.13 -10.19 9.75
CA ARG A 58 13.13 -9.20 10.19
C ARG A 58 11.89 -9.23 9.30
N ALA A 59 10.76 -8.84 9.86
CA ALA A 59 9.51 -8.65 9.14
C ALA A 59 8.74 -7.46 9.73
N MET A 60 7.81 -6.92 8.93
CA MET A 60 6.86 -5.91 9.37
C MET A 60 5.48 -6.56 9.52
N ALA A 61 4.81 -6.29 10.64
CA ALA A 61 3.43 -6.73 10.88
C ALA A 61 2.56 -5.49 11.09
N VAL A 62 1.48 -5.38 10.30
CA VAL A 62 0.50 -4.30 10.45
C VAL A 62 -0.44 -4.68 11.59
N VAL A 63 -0.45 -3.87 12.66
CA VAL A 63 -1.29 -4.12 13.85
C VAL A 63 -2.65 -3.41 13.75
N ARG A 64 -2.70 -2.28 13.03
CA ARG A 64 -3.92 -1.48 12.84
C ARG A 64 -3.83 -0.70 11.54
N HIS A 65 -4.94 -0.60 10.82
CA HIS A 65 -5.17 0.36 9.75
C HIS A 65 -6.54 1.02 9.97
N GLU A 66 -6.68 2.27 9.56
CA GLU A 66 -7.91 3.05 9.65
C GLU A 66 -8.05 3.84 8.35
N ILE A 67 -9.27 3.91 7.83
CA ILE A 67 -9.61 4.54 6.56
C ILE A 67 -10.86 5.37 6.84
N ASP A 68 -10.77 6.67 6.61
CA ASP A 68 -11.83 7.66 6.81
C ASP A 68 -12.55 8.01 5.51
#